data_AF-A0A3A9AS47-F1
#
_entry.id   AF-A0A3A9AS47-F1
#
_cell.length_a   1.000
_cell.length_b   1.000
_cell.length_c   1.000
_cell.angle_alpha   90.00
_cell.angle_beta   90.00
_cell.angle_gamma   90.00
#
_symmetry.space_group_name_H-M   'P 1'
#
loop_
_entity.id
_entity.type
_entity.pdbx_description
1 polymer ?
#
loop_
_entity_poly.entity_id
_entity_poly.type
_entity_poly.pdbx_seq_one_letter_code
_entity_poly.pdbx_strand_id
1 'polypeptide(L)' 'MLGTMIKEYMKENGIKQSYVADKMGTSPQILGTILNEKRKLEAAEFFNLCDAIGVDAANLAAVAGIYKRKSTKQETTA' A
#
# COMPACT_ATOMS: atom_id res chain seq x y z
N MET A 1 4.31 -7.41 8.12
CA MET A 1 4.50 -7.68 6.69
C MET A 1 4.13 -6.49 5.80
N LEU A 2 2.87 -6.06 5.69
CA LEU A 2 2.49 -5.03 4.72
C LEU A 2 2.94 -3.61 5.14
N GLY A 3 2.72 -3.23 6.40
CA GLY A 3 3.07 -1.90 6.88
C GLY A 3 4.58 -1.65 6.83
N THR A 4 5.36 -2.67 7.21
CA THR A 4 6.82 -2.64 7.14
C THR A 4 7.34 -2.61 5.69
N MET A 5 6.75 -3.39 4.78
CA MET A 5 7.13 -3.37 3.35
C MET A 5 6.89 -2.00 2.73
N ILE A 6 5.74 -1.38 3.01
CA ILE A 6 5.43 -0.02 2.57
C ILE A 6 6.45 0.97 3.12
N LYS A 7 6.80 0.85 4.42
CA LYS A 7 7.77 1.72 5.07
C LYS A 7 9.15 1.63 4.41
N GLU A 8 9.58 0.43 4.05
CA GLU A 8 10.84 0.20 3.33
C GLU A 8 10.78 0.80 1.92
N TYR A 9 9.71 0.55 1.17
CA TYR A 9 9.49 1.15 -0.15
C TYR A 9 9.56 2.68 -0.09
N MET A 10 8.90 3.30 0.88
CA MET A 10 8.95 4.76 1.07
C MET A 10 10.38 5.25 1.33
N LYS A 11 11.14 4.54 2.16
CA LYS A 11 12.53 4.88 2.47
C LYS A 11 13.43 4.78 1.24
N GLU A 12 13.31 3.71 0.47
CA GLU A 12 14.11 3.46 -0.74
C GLU A 12 13.82 4.48 -1.84
N ASN A 13 12.58 4.97 -1.93
CA ASN A 13 12.15 5.94 -2.92
C ASN A 13 12.21 7.40 -2.42
N GLY A 14 12.74 7.66 -1.23
CA GLY A 14 12.85 9.02 -0.67
C GLY A 14 11.51 9.68 -0.35
N ILE A 15 10.45 8.90 -0.16
CA ILE A 15 9.09 9.38 0.12
C ILE A 15 8.95 9.69 1.61
N LYS A 16 8.68 10.96 1.93
CA LYS A 16 8.52 11.42 3.32
C LYS A 16 7.19 10.95 3.90
N GLN A 17 7.22 10.47 5.14
CA GLN A 17 6.01 10.08 5.88
C GLN A 17 5.05 11.26 6.08
N SER A 18 5.56 12.47 6.28
CA SER A 18 4.72 13.68 6.41
C SER A 18 3.96 13.98 5.12
N TYR A 19 4.58 13.79 3.95
CA TYR A 19 3.94 13.98 2.65
C TYR A 19 2.79 12.98 2.43
N VAL A 20 3.03 11.71 2.75
CA VAL A 20 2.01 10.66 2.61
C VAL A 20 0.85 10.89 3.59
N ALA A 21 1.15 11.26 4.83
CA ALA A 21 0.12 11.54 5.83
C ALA A 21 -0.80 12.70 5.40
N ASP A 22 -0.21 13.78 4.87
CA ASP A 22 -0.96 14.93 4.35
C ASP A 22 -1.86 14.53 3.17
N LYS A 23 -1.32 13.81 2.18
CA LYS A 23 -2.10 13.32 1.04
C LYS A 23 -3.22 12.34 1.43
N MET A 24 -3.04 11.58 2.50
CA MET A 24 -4.07 10.69 3.06
C MET A 24 -5.09 11.40 3.96
N GLY A 25 -4.89 12.68 4.31
CA GLY A 25 -5.73 13.39 5.28
C GLY A 25 -5.62 12.83 6.71
N THR A 26 -4.46 12.30 7.08
CA THR A 26 -4.21 11.69 8.40
C THR A 26 -2.98 12.31 9.08
N SER A 27 -2.73 11.97 10.34
CA SER A 27 -1.54 12.45 11.04
C SER A 27 -0.32 11.56 10.77
N PRO A 28 0.91 12.12 10.77
CA PRO A 28 2.13 11.33 10.69
C PRO A 28 2.21 10.27 11.79
N GLN A 29 1.68 10.54 12.99
CA GLN A 29 1.61 9.60 14.09
C GLN A 29 0.73 8.39 13.75
N ILE A 30 -0.47 8.62 13.22
CA ILE A 30 -1.39 7.55 12.79
C ILE A 30 -0.73 6.70 11.69
N LEU A 31 -0.21 7.36 10.64
CA LEU A 31 0.52 6.66 9.59
C LEU A 31 1.71 5.87 10.17
N GLY A 32 2.39 6.42 11.18
CA GLY A 32 3.47 5.73 11.88
C GLY A 32 3.00 4.46 12.58
N THR A 33 1.83 4.47 13.21
CA THR A 33 1.28 3.26 13.83
C THR A 33 0.94 2.18 12.80
N ILE A 34 0.48 2.58 11.61
CA ILE A 34 0.22 1.67 10.47
C ILE A 34 1.53 1.09 9.94
N LEU A 35 2.51 1.94 9.63
CA LEU A 35 3.81 1.54 9.06
C LEU A 35 4.65 0.68 10.01
N ASN A 36 4.41 0.79 11.32
CA ASN A 36 5.05 -0.06 12.33
C ASN A 36 4.12 -1.20 12.83
N GLU A 37 2.99 -1.43 12.15
CA GLU A 37 2.05 -2.53 12.41
C GLU A 37 1.48 -2.58 13.83
N LYS A 38 1.44 -1.43 14.51
CA LYS A 38 0.80 -1.25 15.81
C LYS A 38 -0.72 -1.11 15.70
N ARG A 39 -1.23 -0.92 14.48
CA ARG A 39 -2.63 -0.75 14.14
C ARG A 39 -2.91 -1.45 12.82
N LYS A 40 -4.15 -1.95 12.66
CA LYS A 40 -4.64 -2.48 11.39
C LYS A 40 -4.75 -1.39 10.33
N LEU A 41 -4.35 -1.74 9.11
CA LEU A 41 -4.55 -0.92 7.91
C LEU A 41 -5.89 -1.30 7.29
N GLU A 42 -6.85 -0.38 7.29
CA GLU A 42 -8.15 -0.62 6.65
C GLU A 42 -8.02 -0.56 5.11
N ALA A 43 -8.94 -1.22 4.41
CA ALA A 43 -8.87 -1.32 2.95
C ALA A 43 -8.86 0.06 2.26
N ALA A 44 -9.70 0.99 2.71
CA ALA A 44 -9.73 2.35 2.18
C ALA A 44 -8.40 3.10 2.42
N GLU A 45 -7.80 2.92 3.60
CA GLU A 45 -6.51 3.52 3.93
C GLU A 45 -5.38 2.92 3.08
N PHE A 46 -5.44 1.62 2.78
CA PHE A 46 -4.50 0.96 1.89
C PHE A 46 -4.54 1.58 0.49
N PHE A 47 -5.72 1.78 -0.09
CA PHE A 47 -5.85 2.40 -1.41
C PHE A 47 -5.37 3.86 -1.42
N ASN A 48 -5.75 4.65 -0.41
CA ASN A 48 -5.29 6.04 -0.28
C ASN A 48 -3.77 6.12 -0.14
N LEU A 49 -3.18 5.19 0.62
CA LEU A 49 -1.74 5.10 0.78
C LEU A 49 -1.07 4.75 -0.55
N CYS A 50 -1.56 3.74 -1.27
CA CYS A 50 -1.04 3.33 -2.57
C CYS A 50 -1.05 4.49 -3.57
N ASP A 51 -2.16 5.24 -3.65
CA ASP A 51 -2.24 6.46 -4.45
C ASP A 51 -1.24 7.53 -3.98
N ALA A 52 -1.07 7.69 -2.67
CA ALA A 52 -0.14 8.67 -2.11
C ALA A 52 1.33 8.40 -2.46
N ILE A 53 1.72 7.12 -2.54
CA ILE A 53 3.08 6.69 -2.90
C ILE A 53 3.25 6.37 -4.40
N GLY A 54 2.17 6.47 -5.19
CA GLY A 54 2.20 6.23 -6.64
C GLY A 54 2.38 4.77 -7.06
N VAL A 55 1.85 3.83 -6.27
CA VAL A 55 1.99 2.39 -6.51
C VAL A 55 0.64 1.75 -6.85
N ASP A 56 0.63 0.82 -7.80
CA ASP A 56 -0.54 0.00 -8.07
C ASP A 56 -0.86 -0.94 -6.90
N ALA A 57 -2.05 -0.76 -6.30
CA ALA A 57 -2.49 -1.49 -5.13
C ALA A 57 -2.58 -3.00 -5.38
N ALA A 58 -2.98 -3.42 -6.59
CA ALA A 58 -3.08 -4.83 -6.94
C ALA A 58 -1.72 -5.50 -7.02
N ASN A 59 -0.73 -4.83 -7.61
CA ASN A 59 0.65 -5.30 -7.67
C ASN A 59 1.26 -5.38 -6.27
N LEU A 60 1.09 -4.34 -5.45
CA LEU A 60 1.61 -4.33 -4.08
C LEU A 60 1.01 -5.45 -3.23
N ALA A 61 -0.31 -5.68 -3.32
CA ALA A 61 -0.99 -6.76 -2.61
C ALA A 61 -0.54 -8.16 -3.08
N ALA A 62 -0.22 -8.31 -4.37
CA ALA A 62 0.30 -9.56 -4.91
C ALA A 62 1.73 -9.84 -4.42
N VAL A 63 2.62 -8.84 -4.46
CA VAL A 63 4.01 -8.96 -3.95
C VAL A 63 4.03 -9.21 -2.45
N ALA A 64 3.13 -8.57 -1.69
CA ALA A 64 2.96 -8.82 -0.27
C ALA A 64 2.36 -10.19 0.06
N GLY A 65 1.96 -10.99 -0.95
CA GLY A 65 1.38 -12.32 -0.77
C GLY A 65 -0.04 -12.31 -0.20
N ILE A 66 -0.70 -11.16 -0.17
CA ILE A 66 -2.04 -10.95 0.40
C ILE A 66 -3.12 -11.35 -0.61
N TYR A 67 -2.80 -11.27 -1.90
CA TYR A 67 -3.72 -11.57 -2.99
C TYR A 67 -3.08 -12.48 -4.04
N LYS A 68 -3.78 -13.56 -4.42
CA LYS A 68 -3.46 -14.34 -5.62
C LYS A 68 -4.43 -13.95 -6.72
N ARG A 69 -3.93 -13.30 -7.77
CA ARG A 69 -4.70 -13.05 -9.00
C ARG A 69 -5.08 -14.41 -9.58
N LYS A 70 -6.38 -14.72 -9.68
CA LYS A 70 -6.82 -15.86 -10.49
C LYS A 70 -6.47 -15.52 -11.94
N SER A 71 -5.65 -16.36 -12.56
CA SER A 71 -5.42 -16.32 -14.00
C SER A 71 -6.73 -16.67 -14.70
N THR A 72 -7.50 -15.65 -15.07
CA THR A 72 -8.59 -15.82 -16.03
C THR A 72 -7.93 -16.18 -17.36
N LYS A 73 -8.11 -17.42 -17.80
CA LYS A 73 -7.91 -17.77 -19.21
C LYS A 73 -8.78 -16.80 -20.01
N GLN A 74 -8.17 -15.92 -20.79
CA GLN A 74 -8.91 -15.23 -21.84
C GLN A 74 -9.23 -16.29 -22.89
N GLU A 75 -10.48 -16.76 -22.91
CA GLU A 75 -11.01 -17.46 -24.08
C GLU A 75 -11.14 -16.43 -25.19
N THR A 76 -10.13 -16.37 -26.06
CA THR A 76 -10.22 -15.74 -27.36
C THR A 76 -11.25 -16.52 -28.17
N THR A 77 -12.50 -16.05 -28.21
CA THR A 77 -13.47 -16.52 -29.20
C THR A 77 -13.13 -15.85 -30.52
N ALA A 78 -12.70 -16.65 -31.49
CA ALA A 78 -12.42 -16.27 -32.87
C ALA A 78 -13.71 -16.02 -33.67
#